data_AF-A0A3B9ARN0-F1
#
_entry.id   AF-A0A3B9ARN0-F1
#
_cell.length_a   1.000
_cell.length_b   1.000
_cell.length_c   1.000
_cell.angle_alpha   90.00
_cell.angle_beta   90.00
_cell.angle_gamma   90.00
#
_symmetry.space_group_name_H-M   'P 1'
#
loop_
_entity.id
_entity.type
_entity.pdbx_description
1 polymer ?
#
loop_
_entity_poly.entity_id
_entity_poly.type
_entity_poly.pdbx_seq_one_letter_code
_entity_poly.pdbx_strand_id
1 'polypeptide(L)'
;MPDHPDYDVSFFTHAVRRFKAANLYKSLATLKLLDPSYPMNFRLFGQAKSRLIHLKPNSDGIQQLRGFVYDFEVAMPEPLMEFCYYAGFGEYPQLGFGFAEIREKEKEREKGHFGDRGGHQQGNHGGGRGPHRN
;
A
#
# COMPACT_ATOMS: atom_id res chain seq x y z
N MET A 1 13.42 -3.58 -5.17
CA MET A 1 11.99 -3.41 -5.56
C MET A 1 11.17 -3.42 -4.27
N PRO A 2 9.93 -2.90 -4.22
CA PRO A 2 9.17 -2.77 -2.98
C PRO A 2 8.88 -4.08 -2.23
N ASP A 3 8.93 -5.20 -2.95
CA ASP A 3 8.77 -6.58 -2.48
C ASP A 3 10.08 -7.23 -2.03
N HIS A 4 11.22 -6.56 -2.18
CA HIS A 4 12.51 -7.06 -1.73
C HIS A 4 12.58 -7.01 -0.19
N PRO A 5 13.11 -8.06 0.48
CA PRO A 5 13.20 -8.10 1.94
C PRO A 5 13.83 -6.86 2.57
N ASP A 6 14.93 -6.36 1.98
CA ASP A 6 15.66 -5.18 2.48
C ASP A 6 15.19 -3.84 1.87
N TYR A 7 13.99 -3.78 1.30
CA TYR A 7 13.50 -2.56 0.67
C TYR A 7 13.32 -1.41 1.66
N ASP A 8 12.90 -1.73 2.88
CA ASP A 8 12.73 -0.81 4.00
C ASP A 8 14.00 0.01 4.29
N VAL A 9 15.17 -0.64 4.28
CA VAL A 9 16.48 0.00 4.47
C VAL A 9 16.69 1.10 3.43
N SER A 10 16.44 0.79 2.15
CA SER A 10 16.58 1.76 1.06
C SER A 10 15.55 2.88 1.20
N PHE A 11 14.29 2.51 1.44
CA PHE A 11 13.17 3.44 1.61
C PHE A 11 13.46 4.50 2.69
N PHE A 12 13.84 4.08 3.90
CA PHE A 12 14.15 4.98 5.00
C PHE A 12 15.46 5.75 4.78
N THR A 13 16.47 5.11 4.17
CA THR A 13 17.73 5.79 3.84
C THR A 13 17.50 6.97 2.91
N HIS A 14 16.68 6.82 1.87
CA HIS A 14 16.33 7.91 0.96
C HIS A 14 15.54 9.01 1.68
N ALA A 15 14.54 8.65 2.48
CA ALA A 15 13.76 9.61 3.27
C ALA A 15 14.66 10.47 4.16
N VAL A 16 15.53 9.84 4.96
CA VAL A 16 16.43 10.53 5.89
C VAL A 16 17.46 11.39 5.16
N ARG A 17 18.06 10.89 4.06
CA ARG A 17 19.03 11.66 3.26
C ARG A 17 18.39 12.91 2.67
N ARG A 18 17.19 12.78 2.11
CA ARG A 18 16.46 13.90 1.50
C ARG A 18 16.01 14.91 2.54
N PHE A 19 15.52 14.45 3.68
CA PHE A 19 15.18 15.33 4.80
C PHE A 19 16.40 16.15 5.26
N LYS A 20 17.55 15.49 5.44
CA LYS A 20 18.81 16.16 5.80
C LYS A 20 19.20 17.21 4.75
N ALA A 21 19.15 16.86 3.47
CA ALA A 21 19.50 17.78 2.39
C ALA A 21 18.58 19.02 2.36
N ALA A 22 17.27 18.82 2.53
CA ALA A 22 16.29 19.91 2.58
C ALA A 22 16.47 20.83 3.80
N ASN A 23 16.94 20.28 4.92
CA ASN A 23 17.16 21.00 6.17
C ASN A 23 18.60 21.53 6.32
N LEU A 24 19.28 21.82 5.21
CA LEU A 24 20.66 22.34 5.20
C LEU A 24 21.62 21.47 6.03
N TYR A 25 21.48 20.16 5.91
CA TYR A 25 22.26 19.12 6.61
C TYR A 25 22.06 19.08 8.13
N LYS A 26 21.10 19.82 8.70
CA LYS A 26 20.68 19.62 10.08
C LYS A 26 19.99 18.25 10.18
N SER A 27 20.56 17.35 11.00
CA SER A 27 19.97 16.04 11.20
C SER A 27 18.70 16.14 12.04
N LEU A 28 17.78 15.18 11.89
CA LEU A 28 16.61 15.09 12.76
C LEU A 28 17.00 15.05 14.25
N ALA A 29 18.11 14.35 14.59
CA ALA A 29 18.64 14.32 15.95
C ALA A 29 19.14 15.70 16.42
N THR A 30 19.80 16.46 15.54
CA THR A 30 20.25 17.84 15.82
C THR A 30 19.06 18.78 16.04
N LEU A 31 17.97 18.57 15.32
CA LEU A 31 16.72 19.31 15.48
C LEU A 31 15.89 18.82 16.67
N LYS A 32 16.32 17.75 17.37
CA LYS A 32 15.56 17.05 18.41
C LYS A 32 14.18 16.56 17.92
N LEU A 33 14.07 16.31 16.62
CA LEU A 33 12.87 15.86 15.92
C LEU A 33 12.85 14.34 15.69
N LEU A 34 13.89 13.64 16.12
CA LEU A 34 13.97 12.20 16.04
C LEU A 34 14.41 11.64 17.37
N ASP A 35 13.53 10.84 17.94
CA ASP A 35 13.88 9.85 18.93
C ASP A 35 14.58 8.70 18.19
N PRO A 36 15.89 8.46 18.41
CA PRO A 36 16.60 7.36 17.76
C PRO A 36 16.03 5.98 18.08
N SER A 37 15.21 5.87 19.13
CA SER A 37 14.53 4.64 19.52
C SER A 37 13.18 4.44 18.82
N TYR A 38 12.71 5.43 18.05
CA TYR A 38 11.44 5.31 17.33
C TYR A 38 11.52 4.19 16.29
N PRO A 39 10.63 3.17 16.36
CA PRO A 39 10.65 2.07 15.42
C PRO A 39 10.18 2.54 14.05
N MET A 40 11.05 2.46 13.04
CA MET A 40 10.69 2.69 11.64
C MET A 40 10.35 1.36 10.97
N ASN A 41 9.13 1.24 10.47
CA ASN A 41 8.63 0.01 9.83
C ASN A 41 7.97 0.32 8.50
N PHE A 42 8.26 -0.46 7.48
CA PHE A 42 7.60 -0.41 6.19
C PHE A 42 6.90 -1.75 5.92
N ARG A 43 5.65 -1.71 5.48
CA ARG A 43 4.90 -2.90 5.11
C ARG A 43 4.21 -2.67 3.77
N LEU A 44 4.57 -3.47 2.77
CA LEU A 44 3.90 -3.49 1.48
C LEU A 44 2.53 -4.19 1.60
N PHE A 45 1.50 -3.63 0.96
CA PHE A 45 0.23 -4.30 0.75
C PHE A 45 0.11 -4.82 -0.68
N GLY A 46 -0.24 -6.10 -0.80
CA GLY A 46 -0.38 -6.75 -2.10
C GLY A 46 0.95 -6.80 -2.86
N GLN A 47 0.89 -6.58 -4.18
CA GLN A 47 2.04 -6.65 -5.06
C GLN A 47 2.28 -5.31 -5.76
N ALA A 48 3.53 -4.87 -5.76
CA ALA A 48 3.93 -3.68 -6.48
C ALA A 48 3.85 -3.84 -8.00
N LYS A 49 3.22 -2.88 -8.67
CA LYS A 49 3.04 -2.90 -10.13
C LYS A 49 4.11 -2.05 -10.80
N SER A 50 4.98 -2.67 -11.60
CA SER A 50 5.99 -1.95 -12.39
C SER A 50 5.36 -1.13 -13.52
N ARG A 51 5.90 0.06 -13.75
CA ARG A 51 5.52 0.96 -14.85
C ARG A 51 6.79 1.56 -15.47
N LEU A 52 6.94 1.44 -16.78
CA LEU A 52 7.94 2.20 -17.53
C LEU A 52 7.31 3.51 -17.99
N ILE A 53 7.90 4.62 -17.62
CA ILE A 53 7.39 5.97 -17.89
C ILE A 53 8.39 6.67 -18.80
N HIS A 54 7.90 7.15 -19.94
CA HIS A 54 8.69 7.99 -20.84
C HIS A 54 8.56 9.43 -20.40
N LEU A 55 9.70 10.08 -20.14
CA LEU A 55 9.75 11.42 -19.62
C LEU A 55 9.89 12.42 -20.75
N LYS A 56 9.33 13.61 -20.54
CA LYS A 56 9.67 14.77 -21.37
C LYS A 56 11.15 15.14 -21.14
N PRO A 57 11.78 15.84 -22.10
CA PRO A 57 13.12 16.38 -21.90
C PRO A 57 13.21 17.13 -20.57
N ASN A 58 14.22 16.78 -19.77
CA ASN A 58 14.46 17.33 -18.43
C ASN A 58 15.95 17.62 -18.26
N SER A 59 16.29 18.38 -17.22
CA SER A 59 17.67 18.75 -16.89
C SER A 59 18.59 17.56 -16.67
N ASP A 60 18.03 16.43 -16.25
CA ASP A 60 18.78 15.24 -15.85
C ASP A 60 19.10 14.34 -17.06
N GLY A 61 18.59 14.68 -18.26
CA GLY A 61 18.79 13.90 -19.49
C GLY A 61 18.11 12.53 -19.49
N ILE A 62 17.26 12.24 -18.52
CA ILE A 62 16.60 10.94 -18.36
C ILE A 62 15.42 10.85 -19.32
N GLN A 63 15.44 9.91 -20.26
CA GLN A 63 14.37 9.74 -21.26
C GLN A 63 13.26 8.78 -20.79
N GLN A 64 13.62 7.78 -20.00
CA GLN A 64 12.68 6.80 -19.46
C GLN A 64 13.10 6.37 -18.06
N LEU A 65 12.11 6.16 -17.19
CA LEU A 65 12.32 5.70 -15.82
C LEU A 65 11.32 4.59 -15.50
N ARG A 66 11.79 3.53 -14.84
CA ARG A 66 10.93 2.46 -14.34
C ARG A 66 10.57 2.72 -12.89
N GLY A 67 9.29 2.94 -12.62
CA GLY A 67 8.73 3.13 -11.29
C GLY A 67 7.81 1.99 -10.87
N PHE A 68 7.28 2.11 -9.65
CA PHE A 68 6.32 1.17 -9.07
C PHE A 68 5.12 1.93 -8.50
N VAL A 69 3.94 1.37 -8.68
CA VAL A 69 2.70 1.80 -8.02
C VAL A 69 2.28 0.71 -7.04
N TYR A 70 2.09 1.08 -5.78
CA TYR A 70 1.78 0.14 -4.71
C TYR A 70 1.16 0.85 -3.51
N ASP A 71 0.48 0.08 -2.68
CA ASP A 71 -0.07 0.51 -1.41
C ASP A 71 0.86 0.02 -0.29
N PHE A 72 1.05 0.83 0.75
CA PHE A 72 1.92 0.48 1.85
C PHE A 72 1.44 1.10 3.18
N GLU A 73 1.92 0.55 4.28
CA GLU A 73 1.86 1.14 5.62
C GLU A 73 3.28 1.52 6.04
N VAL A 74 3.41 2.65 6.73
CA VAL A 74 4.68 3.12 7.26
C VAL A 74 4.53 3.63 8.68
N ALA A 75 5.46 3.25 9.55
CA ALA A 75 5.71 3.89 10.83
C ALA A 75 7.06 4.61 10.74
N MET A 76 7.07 5.90 11.07
CA MET A 76 8.28 6.73 11.08
C MET A 76 8.03 8.01 11.89
N PRO A 77 9.08 8.74 12.31
CA PRO A 77 8.90 10.01 13.01
C PRO A 77 8.04 11.00 12.21
N GLU A 78 7.08 11.63 12.90
CA GLU A 78 6.09 12.53 12.29
C GLU A 78 6.70 13.61 11.39
N PRO A 79 7.79 14.32 11.77
CA PRO A 79 8.40 15.33 10.89
C PRO A 79 8.96 14.74 9.59
N LEU A 80 9.42 13.49 9.62
CA LEU A 80 9.92 12.81 8.42
C LEU A 80 8.76 12.31 7.55
N MET A 81 7.67 11.84 8.17
CA MET A 81 6.45 11.46 7.47
C MET A 81 5.84 12.65 6.73
N GLU A 82 5.68 13.78 7.43
CA GLU A 82 5.16 15.04 6.87
C GLU A 82 6.03 15.53 5.72
N PHE A 83 7.35 15.55 5.89
CA PHE A 83 8.28 15.89 4.82
C PHE A 83 8.09 14.99 3.60
N CYS A 84 8.03 13.67 3.77
CA CYS A 84 7.86 12.75 2.65
C CYS A 84 6.48 12.85 2.01
N TYR A 85 5.44 13.16 2.77
CA TYR A 85 4.09 13.39 2.23
C TYR A 85 4.07 14.58 1.28
N TYR A 86 4.69 15.71 1.65
CA TYR A 86 4.72 16.90 0.80
C TYR A 86 5.79 16.87 -0.28
N ALA A 87 6.97 16.30 0.00
CA ALA A 87 8.09 16.28 -0.93
C ALA A 87 8.17 15.01 -1.78
N GLY A 88 7.29 14.03 -1.56
CA GLY A 88 7.32 12.70 -2.18
C GLY A 88 8.34 11.75 -1.56
N PHE A 89 8.09 10.44 -1.67
CA PHE A 89 8.97 9.36 -1.25
C PHE A 89 9.99 8.97 -2.34
N GLY A 90 11.08 8.29 -1.96
CA GLY A 90 12.05 7.75 -2.92
C GLY A 90 12.84 8.82 -3.68
N GLU A 91 13.11 8.55 -4.96
CA GLU A 91 13.94 9.39 -5.83
C GLU A 91 13.12 10.09 -6.93
N TYR A 92 13.70 11.14 -7.50
CA TYR A 92 13.14 11.94 -8.59
C TYR A 92 11.75 12.58 -8.32
N PRO A 93 11.48 13.14 -7.12
CA PRO A 93 10.22 13.83 -6.86
C PRO A 93 9.98 15.00 -7.83
N GLN A 94 11.04 15.69 -8.26
CA GLN A 94 10.97 16.78 -9.23
C GLN A 94 10.48 16.35 -10.62
N LEU A 95 10.52 15.05 -10.92
CA LEU A 95 10.01 14.45 -12.16
C LEU A 95 8.59 13.86 -11.97
N GLY A 96 7.96 14.08 -10.81
CA GLY A 96 6.60 13.62 -10.51
C GLY A 96 6.49 12.23 -9.89
N PHE A 97 7.59 11.70 -9.32
CA PHE A 97 7.60 10.39 -8.67
C PHE A 97 7.45 10.49 -7.15
N GLY A 98 7.01 9.40 -6.53
CA GLY A 98 6.99 9.29 -5.06
C GLY A 98 5.82 9.96 -4.37
N PHE A 99 4.88 10.54 -5.11
CA PHE A 99 3.63 11.03 -4.55
C PHE A 99 2.82 9.89 -3.92
N ALA A 100 2.21 10.15 -2.77
CA ALA A 100 1.39 9.20 -2.04
C ALA A 100 0.11 9.89 -1.54
N GLU A 101 -0.97 9.13 -1.46
CA GLU A 101 -2.26 9.57 -0.93
C GLU A 101 -2.62 8.75 0.31
N ILE A 102 -3.32 9.38 1.25
CA ILE A 102 -3.83 8.68 2.43
C ILE A 102 -5.05 7.86 2.00
N ARG A 103 -5.00 6.55 2.22
CA ARG A 103 -6.17 5.68 2.09
C ARG A 103 -6.89 5.58 3.43
N GLU A 104 -8.15 6.00 3.46
CA GLU A 104 -9.04 5.67 4.57
C GLU A 104 -9.27 4.16 4.60
N LYS A 105 -9.21 3.54 5.79
CA LYS A 105 -9.56 2.14 5.94
C LYS A 105 -11.05 1.98 5.63
N GLU A 106 -11.40 1.33 4.53
CA GLU A 106 -12.76 0.83 4.33
C GLU A 106 -13.11 -0.08 5.52
N LYS A 107 -14.15 0.29 6.27
CA LYS A 107 -14.68 -0.60 7.32
C LYS A 107 -15.12 -1.88 6.63
N GLU A 108 -14.47 -2.99 6.93
CA GLU A 108 -14.95 -4.31 6.54
C GLU A 108 -16.40 -4.43 7.00
N ARG A 109 -17.34 -4.38 6.04
CA ARG A 109 -18.71 -4.79 6.29
C ARG A 109 -18.63 -6.27 6.60
N GLU A 110 -18.76 -6.62 7.87
CA GLU A 110 -18.97 -7.99 8.33
C GLU A 110 -20.06 -8.62 7.45
N LYS A 111 -19.67 -9.46 6.49
CA LYS A 111 -20.60 -10.40 5.87
C LYS A 111 -20.84 -11.48 6.93
N GLY A 112 -21.86 -11.23 7.76
CA GLY A 112 -22.43 -12.23 8.64
C GLY A 112 -22.74 -13.49 7.85
N HIS A 113 -21.91 -14.51 8.07
CA HIS A 113 -22.12 -15.87 7.62
C HIS A 113 -23.29 -16.45 8.44
N PHE A 114 -24.53 -16.22 8.02
CA PHE A 114 -25.68 -17.00 8.50
C PHE A 114 -25.94 -18.11 7.48
N GLY A 115 -25.15 -19.18 7.62
CA GLY A 115 -25.37 -20.45 6.97
C GLY A 115 -25.75 -21.52 8.00
N ASP A 116 -26.97 -22.02 7.85
CA ASP A 116 -27.36 -23.42 8.05
C ASP A 116 -27.81 -23.91 9.44
N ARG A 117 -29.11 -24.28 9.53
CA ARG A 117 -29.57 -25.63 9.94
C ARG A 117 -31.10 -25.70 9.94
N GLY A 118 -31.65 -26.59 9.12
CA GLY A 118 -33.06 -27.00 9.26
C GLY A 118 -33.67 -27.75 8.07
N GLY A 119 -32.93 -28.60 7.37
CA GLY A 119 -33.49 -29.49 6.35
C GLY A 119 -34.42 -30.53 6.97
N HIS A 120 -35.71 -30.45 6.68
CA HIS A 120 -36.67 -31.55 6.87
C HIS A 120 -36.70 -32.40 5.60
N GLN A 121 -36.32 -33.67 5.74
CA GLN A 121 -36.45 -34.68 4.71
C GLN A 121 -36.97 -35.95 5.38
N GLN A 122 -38.21 -36.36 5.06
CA GLN A 122 -38.62 -37.75 4.84
C GLN A 122 -40.14 -37.86 4.68
N GLY A 123 -40.57 -38.63 3.67
CA GLY A 123 -41.98 -39.04 3.53
C GLY A 123 -42.44 -39.32 2.09
N ASN A 124 -41.67 -40.04 1.28
CA ASN A 124 -42.16 -40.59 0.00
C ASN A 124 -42.78 -41.97 0.26
N HIS A 125 -44.10 -42.10 0.10
CA HIS A 125 -44.81 -43.38 -0.02
C HIS A 125 -45.73 -43.32 -1.23
N GLY A 126 -45.54 -44.26 -2.16
CA GLY A 126 -46.22 -44.34 -3.44
C GLY A 126 -47.64 -44.92 -3.38
N GLY A 127 -48.26 -44.99 -4.57
CA GLY A 127 -49.47 -45.77 -4.80
C GLY A 127 -50.38 -45.12 -5.83
N GLY A 128 -50.33 -45.61 -7.07
CA GLY A 128 -51.01 -45.05 -8.22
C GLY A 128 -52.53 -45.29 -8.27
N ARG A 129 -53.17 -44.68 -9.27
CA ARG A 129 -54.35 -45.17 -9.99
C ARG A 129 -54.55 -44.31 -11.25
N GLY A 130 -54.50 -44.96 -12.41
CA GLY A 130 -54.63 -44.35 -13.73
C GLY A 130 -56.07 -43.97 -14.10
N PRO A 131 -56.25 -43.31 -15.26
CA PRO A 131 -57.55 -42.77 -15.68
C PRO A 131 -58.39 -43.81 -16.43
N HIS A 132 -59.68 -43.89 -16.09
CA HIS A 132 -60.70 -44.59 -16.87
C HIS A 132 -61.10 -43.77 -18.10
N ARG A 133 -61.07 -44.40 -19.28
CA ARG A 133 -61.85 -44.04 -20.47
C ARG A 133 -62.48 -45.31 -21.07
N ASN A 134 -63.75 -45.14 -21.45
CA ASN A 134 -64.77 -46.07 -21.95
C ASN A 134 -65.43 -46.98 -20.90
#